data_AF-A0A819CQ12-F1
#
_entry.id   AF-A0A819CQ12-F1
#
_cell.length_a   1.000
_cell.length_b   1.000
_cell.length_c   1.000
_cell.angle_alpha   90.00
_cell.angle_beta   90.00
_cell.angle_gamma   90.00
#
_symmetry.space_group_name_H-M   'P 1'
#
loop_
_entity.id
_entity.type
_entity.pdbx_description
1 polymer ?
#
loop_
_entity_poly.entity_id
_entity_poly.type
_entity_poly.pdbx_seq_one_letter_code
_entity_poly.pdbx_strand_id
1 'polypeptide(L)'
;MPPKRRAKKATKAPATTKRKASPAKTAPTSKRAKKTIPIEEEEDEEVVEEETTVAEEEEEAEEEAVSSKTDIIKQLRAADASKSKPKKHLPDKNIPNADSYQVLDDYDAMLNQTNIGANNNKFYVIQALTQASKYYTWTRWGRVGESGNSQMFGPFASSDKAIQQFKSKFKDKTKNGWDNRSDFKKVAGKYDLIDVAGDGDDEDDQEKAPTSKSTTVEGKDGTVYAASKLDNATQSLIRLIFDTDMFKDALKTYDIDVKKMPLGKLSKSQIAKGFEILEELEAVMENKKKGTYDEISSRFYTAIPHDFGRARPQPINTREGLQKKYDMLAVLADIELAQSMQKDKGDEGATKKKVEDAKPHPYDVNYGLLKCSLDHVDVESEEFKIIEKFTVNTQGYRKCKIMDVWRVGREGDEERFSAHDKVDNRKLLWHGTSVAVVVAILKSGLRIMPHSGGRVGKGIYFASENGKSSGYVGTTNDVGKQIGIMFLNEVALGKEHSITVDDSSLKKPPANFDSVVARGQTEPDPKEDTSITIDGKKVTVPAGKPVRTTYTSSSFAQSEYLVYKENQCRIRYLLKMQF
;
A
#
# COMPACT_ATOMS: atom_id res chain seq x y z
N MET A 1 42.42 -52.57 -4.48
CA MET A 1 41.01 -52.79 -4.11
C MET A 1 40.10 -52.18 -5.18
N PRO A 2 39.02 -52.87 -5.60
CA PRO A 2 38.10 -52.51 -6.70
C PRO A 2 36.88 -51.70 -6.18
N PRO A 3 35.84 -51.36 -6.99
CA PRO A 3 35.72 -51.30 -8.46
C PRO A 3 35.14 -49.98 -9.03
N LYS A 4 35.30 -49.85 -10.36
CA LYS A 4 34.62 -48.93 -11.30
C LYS A 4 33.18 -49.42 -11.63
N ARG A 5 32.25 -48.47 -11.86
CA ARG A 5 31.01 -48.63 -12.66
C ARG A 5 30.82 -47.32 -13.47
N ARG A 6 31.03 -47.24 -14.78
CA ARG A 6 30.37 -47.83 -15.98
C ARG A 6 29.36 -46.85 -16.60
N ALA A 7 29.82 -46.12 -17.62
CA ALA A 7 29.01 -45.37 -18.57
C ALA A 7 28.27 -46.31 -19.54
N LYS A 8 27.07 -45.91 -19.99
CA LYS A 8 26.41 -46.51 -21.17
C LYS A 8 25.79 -45.44 -22.08
N LYS A 9 26.02 -45.70 -23.35
CA LYS A 9 25.71 -44.98 -24.59
C LYS A 9 24.21 -44.82 -24.87
N ALA A 10 23.92 -43.74 -25.59
CA ALA A 10 22.71 -43.51 -26.37
C ALA A 10 22.64 -44.40 -27.63
N THR A 11 21.41 -44.76 -28.04
CA THR A 11 21.08 -45.39 -29.33
C THR A 11 19.79 -44.78 -29.90
N LYS A 12 19.77 -44.65 -31.24
CA LYS A 12 18.80 -43.96 -32.12
C LYS A 12 17.44 -44.66 -32.30
N ALA A 13 16.40 -43.82 -32.49
CA ALA A 13 15.22 -43.80 -33.40
C ALA A 13 14.63 -45.09 -34.04
N PRO A 14 13.31 -45.11 -34.39
CA PRO A 14 12.85 -44.53 -35.68
C PRO A 14 11.45 -43.87 -35.67
N ALA A 15 11.06 -43.34 -36.83
CA ALA A 15 9.96 -42.40 -37.10
C ALA A 15 8.70 -43.01 -37.76
N THR A 16 7.71 -42.13 -37.95
CA THR A 16 6.52 -42.13 -38.85
C THR A 16 5.19 -42.65 -38.26
N THR A 17 4.14 -41.84 -38.22
CA THR A 17 3.27 -41.61 -39.39
C THR A 17 2.54 -40.25 -39.38
N LYS A 18 2.40 -39.69 -40.59
CA LYS A 18 1.71 -38.45 -40.97
C LYS A 18 0.19 -38.62 -41.00
N ARG A 19 -0.56 -37.55 -40.70
CA ARG A 19 -1.90 -37.35 -41.29
C ARG A 19 -2.05 -35.91 -41.79
N LYS A 20 -2.39 -35.82 -43.08
CA LYS A 20 -2.52 -34.62 -43.91
C LYS A 20 -3.85 -33.90 -43.64
N ALA A 21 -3.83 -32.58 -43.75
CA ALA A 21 -5.01 -31.72 -43.89
C ALA A 21 -4.95 -30.95 -45.22
N SER A 22 -6.09 -30.83 -45.91
CA SER A 22 -6.53 -29.82 -46.91
C SER A 22 -7.60 -30.41 -47.87
N PRO A 23 -8.42 -29.64 -48.63
CA PRO A 23 -8.78 -28.20 -48.56
C PRO A 23 -10.29 -27.85 -48.77
N ALA A 24 -10.58 -26.55 -48.58
CA ALA A 24 -11.71 -25.67 -48.95
C ALA A 24 -12.86 -26.10 -49.91
N LYS A 25 -14.07 -25.55 -49.68
CA LYS A 25 -14.87 -24.75 -50.66
C LYS A 25 -16.22 -24.20 -50.14
N THR A 26 -16.39 -22.88 -50.31
CA THR A 26 -17.55 -22.08 -50.81
C THR A 26 -18.99 -22.21 -50.27
N ALA A 27 -19.61 -21.03 -50.12
CA ALA A 27 -21.00 -20.69 -49.75
C ALA A 27 -22.11 -21.27 -50.66
N PRO A 28 -23.40 -21.12 -50.27
CA PRO A 28 -24.17 -19.99 -50.81
C PRO A 28 -25.19 -19.33 -49.84
N THR A 29 -25.61 -18.15 -50.30
CA THR A 29 -26.66 -17.22 -49.85
C THR A 29 -28.07 -17.78 -49.75
N SER A 30 -28.90 -17.24 -48.83
CA SER A 30 -30.35 -17.06 -49.11
C SER A 30 -30.95 -15.88 -48.33
N LYS A 31 -31.75 -15.07 -49.04
CA LYS A 31 -32.57 -13.93 -48.59
C LYS A 31 -34.02 -14.40 -48.35
N ARG A 32 -34.70 -13.87 -47.31
CA ARG A 32 -36.15 -13.55 -47.19
C ARG A 32 -36.49 -13.46 -45.69
N ALA A 33 -37.42 -12.65 -45.19
CA ALA A 33 -38.26 -11.57 -45.69
C ALA A 33 -38.81 -10.85 -44.45
N LYS A 34 -38.96 -9.52 -44.53
CA LYS A 34 -39.76 -8.74 -43.58
C LYS A 34 -41.22 -9.17 -43.66
N LYS A 35 -41.86 -9.36 -42.52
CA LYS A 35 -43.32 -9.38 -42.39
C LYS A 35 -43.72 -8.56 -41.16
N THR A 36 -44.18 -7.35 -41.43
CA THR A 36 -44.94 -6.45 -40.56
C THR A 36 -46.40 -6.90 -40.52
N ILE A 37 -47.04 -6.95 -39.34
CA ILE A 37 -48.45 -6.55 -39.03
C ILE A 37 -48.53 -6.32 -37.48
N PRO A 38 -49.57 -5.69 -36.89
CA PRO A 38 -49.60 -4.28 -36.47
C PRO A 38 -49.84 -4.08 -34.95
N ILE A 39 -49.88 -2.80 -34.60
CA ILE A 39 -50.22 -2.09 -33.36
C ILE A 39 -51.43 -2.67 -32.58
N GLU A 40 -51.30 -2.76 -31.27
CA GLU A 40 -52.35 -2.34 -30.31
C GLU A 40 -51.71 -1.36 -29.32
N GLU A 41 -52.29 -0.16 -29.26
CA GLU A 41 -52.02 0.90 -28.30
C GLU A 41 -52.78 0.55 -27.01
N GLU A 42 -52.08 0.47 -25.87
CA GLU A 42 -52.67 0.78 -24.58
C GLU A 42 -51.79 1.87 -23.94
N GLU A 43 -52.43 3.00 -23.69
CA GLU A 43 -51.94 4.12 -22.89
C GLU A 43 -51.78 3.64 -21.45
N ASP A 44 -50.60 3.85 -20.85
CA ASP A 44 -50.45 4.03 -19.40
C ASP A 44 -49.34 5.04 -19.16
N GLU A 45 -49.77 6.28 -18.90
CA GLU A 45 -48.96 7.36 -18.34
C GLU A 45 -48.64 7.02 -16.87
N GLU A 46 -47.40 6.62 -16.55
CA GLU A 46 -46.73 6.77 -15.23
C GLU A 46 -45.40 5.99 -15.21
N VAL A 47 -44.36 6.42 -15.95
CA VAL A 47 -42.99 5.86 -15.82
C VAL A 47 -41.88 6.93 -15.88
N VAL A 48 -42.23 8.20 -16.06
CA VAL A 48 -41.23 9.23 -16.44
C VAL A 48 -40.46 9.79 -15.24
N GLU A 49 -40.98 9.74 -14.01
CA GLU A 49 -40.29 10.31 -12.84
C GLU A 49 -39.20 9.39 -12.25
N GLU A 50 -39.34 8.06 -12.33
CA GLU A 50 -38.40 7.10 -11.74
C GLU A 50 -37.08 7.01 -12.54
N GLU A 51 -37.14 6.99 -13.89
CA GLU A 51 -35.92 6.96 -14.73
C GLU A 51 -35.09 8.24 -14.61
N THR A 52 -35.71 9.41 -14.42
CA THR A 52 -34.99 10.68 -14.22
C THR A 52 -34.26 10.72 -12.87
N THR A 53 -34.85 10.20 -11.79
CA THR A 53 -34.20 10.16 -10.46
C THR A 53 -33.02 9.19 -10.40
N VAL A 54 -33.11 8.05 -11.10
CA VAL A 54 -32.00 7.08 -11.17
C VAL A 54 -30.85 7.61 -12.01
N ALA A 55 -31.14 8.33 -13.10
CA ALA A 55 -30.12 8.98 -13.92
C ALA A 55 -29.40 10.12 -13.17
N GLU A 56 -30.13 10.95 -12.41
CA GLU A 56 -29.55 12.01 -11.57
C GLU A 56 -28.71 11.43 -10.41
N GLU A 57 -29.16 10.34 -9.77
CA GLU A 57 -28.39 9.65 -8.71
C GLU A 57 -27.17 8.86 -9.24
N GLU A 58 -27.18 8.43 -10.50
CA GLU A 58 -26.02 7.85 -11.19
C GLU A 58 -25.02 8.93 -11.61
N GLU A 59 -25.48 10.09 -12.08
CA GLU A 59 -24.64 11.25 -12.37
C GLU A 59 -23.97 11.78 -11.10
N GLU A 60 -24.70 11.97 -9.98
CA GLU A 60 -24.11 12.39 -8.70
C GLU A 60 -23.11 11.36 -8.16
N ALA A 61 -23.35 10.06 -8.35
CA ALA A 61 -22.42 9.01 -7.91
C ALA A 61 -21.17 8.87 -8.81
N GLU A 62 -21.28 9.17 -10.11
CA GLU A 62 -20.12 9.33 -10.97
C GLU A 62 -19.33 10.59 -10.61
N GLU A 63 -20.00 11.71 -10.32
CA GLU A 63 -19.36 12.95 -9.85
C GLU A 63 -18.64 12.77 -8.50
N GLU A 64 -19.25 12.12 -7.50
CA GLU A 64 -18.59 11.84 -6.20
C GLU A 64 -17.41 10.87 -6.33
N ALA A 65 -17.51 9.86 -7.20
CA ALA A 65 -16.43 8.91 -7.44
C ALA A 65 -15.25 9.52 -8.22
N VAL A 66 -15.53 10.43 -9.14
CA VAL A 66 -14.52 11.23 -9.86
C VAL A 66 -13.93 12.29 -8.92
N SER A 67 -14.73 12.88 -8.03
CA SER A 67 -14.28 13.79 -6.96
C SER A 67 -13.27 13.08 -6.06
N SER A 68 -13.60 11.92 -5.48
CA SER A 68 -12.71 11.24 -4.53
C SER A 68 -11.36 10.82 -5.13
N LYS A 69 -11.34 10.37 -6.40
CA LYS A 69 -10.11 10.08 -7.17
C LYS A 69 -9.24 11.30 -7.36
N THR A 70 -9.87 12.44 -7.64
CA THR A 70 -9.19 13.72 -7.78
C THR A 70 -8.69 14.23 -6.42
N ASP A 71 -9.41 13.94 -5.34
CA ASP A 71 -9.14 14.46 -4.00
C ASP A 71 -7.85 13.91 -3.38
N ILE A 72 -7.51 12.62 -3.52
CA ILE A 72 -6.23 12.11 -2.99
C ILE A 72 -5.04 12.61 -3.81
N ILE A 73 -5.13 12.62 -5.15
CA ILE A 73 -4.07 13.18 -6.00
C ILE A 73 -3.85 14.67 -5.66
N LYS A 74 -4.93 15.41 -5.43
CA LYS A 74 -4.90 16.81 -5.02
C LYS A 74 -4.37 16.97 -3.59
N GLN A 75 -4.72 16.10 -2.64
CA GLN A 75 -4.19 16.09 -1.28
C GLN A 75 -2.70 15.77 -1.24
N LEU A 76 -2.25 14.76 -1.98
CA LEU A 76 -0.83 14.40 -2.12
C LEU A 76 -0.03 15.57 -2.71
N ARG A 77 -0.55 16.21 -3.77
CA ARG A 77 0.07 17.41 -4.38
C ARG A 77 0.06 18.63 -3.46
N ALA A 78 -1.05 18.90 -2.77
CA ALA A 78 -1.17 20.03 -1.86
C ALA A 78 -0.25 19.88 -0.64
N ALA A 79 -0.10 18.66 -0.12
CA ALA A 79 0.81 18.35 0.97
C ALA A 79 2.29 18.41 0.55
N ASP A 80 2.60 18.25 -0.74
CA ASP A 80 3.95 18.48 -1.30
C ASP A 80 4.24 19.98 -1.48
N ALA A 81 3.20 20.80 -1.69
CA ALA A 81 3.31 22.25 -1.90
C ALA A 81 3.43 23.08 -0.60
N SER A 82 3.11 22.51 0.56
CA SER A 82 3.19 23.22 1.85
C SER A 82 4.63 23.26 2.40
N LYS A 83 5.24 24.45 2.41
CA LYS A 83 6.53 24.83 3.05
C LYS A 83 7.53 23.69 3.27
N SER A 84 8.09 23.13 2.19
CA SER A 84 9.24 22.23 2.29
C SER A 84 10.47 22.99 2.81
N LYS A 85 11.03 22.58 3.94
CA LYS A 85 12.41 22.93 4.32
C LYS A 85 13.35 22.58 3.15
N PRO A 86 14.48 23.30 2.95
CA PRO A 86 15.42 22.97 1.87
C PRO A 86 15.84 21.50 1.97
N LYS A 87 15.69 20.75 0.86
CA LYS A 87 16.04 19.32 0.79
C LYS A 87 17.53 19.18 1.10
N LYS A 88 17.89 18.43 2.16
CA LYS A 88 19.27 18.03 2.41
C LYS A 88 19.58 16.90 1.43
N HIS A 89 20.67 17.04 0.67
CA HIS A 89 21.10 16.06 -0.33
C HIS A 89 22.36 15.35 0.18
N LEU A 90 22.28 14.05 0.41
CA LEU A 90 23.44 13.26 0.81
C LEU A 90 24.22 12.75 -0.41
N PRO A 91 25.56 12.67 -0.33
CA PRO A 91 26.34 12.01 -1.35
C PRO A 91 25.90 10.55 -1.54
N ASP A 92 25.91 10.09 -2.78
CA ASP A 92 25.66 8.69 -3.12
C ASP A 92 26.61 7.77 -2.32
N LYS A 93 26.03 6.83 -1.56
CA LYS A 93 26.76 5.86 -0.72
C LYS A 93 27.79 5.01 -1.49
N ASN A 94 27.71 4.98 -2.82
CA ASN A 94 28.65 4.26 -3.69
C ASN A 94 29.88 5.10 -4.08
N ILE A 95 29.97 6.35 -3.63
CA ILE A 95 31.18 7.16 -3.74
C ILE A 95 32.20 6.63 -2.70
N PRO A 96 33.45 6.34 -3.09
CA PRO A 96 34.49 6.01 -2.14
C PRO A 96 34.69 7.15 -1.14
N ASN A 97 34.62 6.85 0.16
CA ASN A 97 34.64 7.84 1.25
C ASN A 97 33.53 8.90 1.10
N ALA A 98 32.29 8.48 0.78
CA ALA A 98 31.14 9.35 0.54
C ALA A 98 30.98 10.46 1.59
N ASP A 99 31.19 10.16 2.88
CA ASP A 99 31.05 11.09 4.00
C ASP A 99 32.01 12.30 3.94
N SER A 100 33.06 12.20 3.12
CA SER A 100 34.01 13.30 2.90
C SER A 100 33.59 14.28 1.79
N TYR A 101 32.49 14.00 1.09
CA TYR A 101 31.92 14.86 0.06
C TYR A 101 30.66 15.55 0.57
N GLN A 102 30.32 16.67 -0.05
CA GLN A 102 29.04 17.33 0.12
C GLN A 102 28.42 17.57 -1.25
N VAL A 103 27.10 17.39 -1.37
CA VAL A 103 26.37 17.76 -2.58
C VAL A 103 26.34 19.28 -2.68
N LEU A 104 26.60 19.81 -3.88
CA LEU A 104 26.49 21.23 -4.17
C LEU A 104 25.02 21.62 -4.34
N ASP A 105 24.54 22.50 -3.48
CA ASP A 105 23.17 23.05 -3.51
C ASP A 105 22.11 21.96 -3.74
N ASP A 106 21.36 22.05 -4.85
CA ASP A 106 20.31 21.14 -5.25
C ASP A 106 20.73 20.19 -6.38
N TYR A 107 22.00 20.17 -6.78
CA TYR A 107 22.49 19.44 -7.96
C TYR A 107 22.61 17.92 -7.71
N ASP A 108 21.46 17.29 -7.54
CA ASP A 108 21.26 15.87 -7.30
C ASP A 108 20.04 15.37 -8.07
N ALA A 109 20.23 14.36 -8.91
CA ALA A 109 19.19 13.82 -9.78
C ALA A 109 19.21 12.30 -9.80
N MET A 110 18.05 11.70 -9.51
CA MET A 110 17.77 10.29 -9.74
C MET A 110 16.86 10.14 -10.96
N LEU A 111 17.33 9.41 -11.96
CA LEU A 111 16.61 9.19 -13.21
C LEU A 111 16.29 7.71 -13.39
N ASN A 112 15.13 7.42 -13.97
CA ASN A 112 14.70 6.05 -14.26
C ASN A 112 14.19 5.89 -15.70
N GLN A 113 14.32 4.69 -16.25
CA GLN A 113 13.82 4.36 -17.58
C GLN A 113 13.44 2.88 -17.66
N THR A 114 12.18 2.61 -17.93
CA THR A 114 11.69 1.26 -18.23
C THR A 114 11.09 1.19 -19.62
N ASN A 115 11.41 0.12 -20.34
CA ASN A 115 10.76 -0.26 -21.59
C ASN A 115 10.71 -1.79 -21.64
N ILE A 116 9.49 -2.32 -21.49
CA ILE A 116 9.20 -3.75 -21.45
C ILE A 116 9.61 -4.44 -22.76
N GLY A 117 9.28 -3.85 -23.92
CA GLY A 117 9.60 -4.40 -25.24
C GLY A 117 11.09 -4.67 -25.44
N ALA A 118 11.95 -3.73 -25.01
CA ALA A 118 13.40 -3.83 -25.13
C ALA A 118 14.10 -4.43 -23.89
N ASN A 119 13.35 -4.93 -22.89
CA ASN A 119 13.87 -5.37 -21.59
C ASN A 119 14.83 -4.34 -20.94
N ASN A 120 14.51 -3.07 -21.09
CA ASN A 120 15.23 -2.00 -20.42
C ASN A 120 14.55 -1.71 -19.09
N ASN A 121 15.33 -1.72 -18.00
CA ASN A 121 14.91 -1.25 -16.69
C ASN A 121 16.15 -0.65 -16.02
N LYS A 122 16.37 0.66 -16.20
CA LYS A 122 17.67 1.31 -16.00
C LYS A 122 17.54 2.54 -15.12
N PHE A 123 18.48 2.73 -14.21
CA PHE A 123 18.61 3.95 -13.41
C PHE A 123 19.84 4.77 -13.84
N TYR A 124 19.83 6.07 -13.53
CA TYR A 124 20.97 6.97 -13.68
C TYR A 124 20.95 8.01 -12.56
N VAL A 125 21.97 8.01 -11.71
CA VAL A 125 22.23 9.00 -10.65
C VAL A 125 23.25 10.00 -11.16
N ILE A 126 23.04 11.29 -10.86
CA ILE A 126 23.97 12.38 -11.16
C ILE A 126 24.04 13.28 -9.93
N GLN A 127 25.24 13.63 -9.46
CA GLN A 127 25.44 14.58 -8.37
C GLN A 127 26.60 15.52 -8.69
N ALA A 128 26.47 16.80 -8.37
CA ALA A 128 27.60 17.72 -8.30
C ALA A 128 28.08 17.81 -6.84
N LEU A 129 29.39 17.68 -6.62
CA LEU A 129 29.97 17.46 -5.30
C LEU A 129 31.11 18.44 -5.01
N THR A 130 31.37 18.67 -3.74
CA THR A 130 32.57 19.36 -3.25
C THR A 130 33.29 18.57 -2.15
N GLN A 131 34.61 18.65 -2.14
CA GLN A 131 35.49 18.09 -1.12
C GLN A 131 36.74 18.98 -1.02
N ALA A 132 37.01 19.53 0.16
CA ALA A 132 38.21 20.34 0.44
C ALA A 132 38.52 21.39 -0.66
N SER A 133 37.51 22.16 -1.05
CA SER A 133 37.57 23.21 -2.09
C SER A 133 37.88 22.70 -3.52
N LYS A 134 37.73 21.40 -3.77
CA LYS A 134 37.73 20.80 -5.11
C LYS A 134 36.32 20.35 -5.45
N TYR A 135 35.97 20.44 -6.73
CA TYR A 135 34.61 20.15 -7.20
C TYR A 135 34.60 18.95 -8.13
N TYR A 136 33.52 18.19 -8.11
CA TYR A 136 33.40 16.94 -8.86
C TYR A 136 31.99 16.77 -9.40
N THR A 137 31.84 15.93 -10.42
CA THR A 137 30.53 15.43 -10.83
C THR A 137 30.56 13.91 -10.75
N TRP A 138 29.67 13.35 -9.94
CA TRP A 138 29.47 11.92 -9.85
C TRP A 138 28.35 11.48 -10.77
N THR A 139 28.54 10.33 -11.41
CA THR A 139 27.48 9.64 -12.15
C THR A 139 27.51 8.16 -11.82
N ARG A 140 26.33 7.53 -11.66
CA ARG A 140 26.20 6.09 -11.47
C ARG A 140 24.99 5.56 -12.23
N TRP A 141 25.14 4.46 -12.95
CA TRP A 141 24.08 3.94 -13.81
C TRP A 141 24.14 2.43 -13.93
N GLY A 142 23.00 1.82 -14.20
CA GLY A 142 22.91 0.38 -14.32
C GLY A 142 21.49 -0.10 -14.42
N ARG A 143 21.31 -1.41 -14.22
CA ARG A 143 20.00 -2.03 -14.09
C ARG A 143 19.43 -1.75 -12.70
N VAL A 144 18.13 -1.43 -12.60
CA VAL A 144 17.44 -1.27 -11.31
C VAL A 144 17.60 -2.58 -10.50
N GLY A 145 17.87 -2.47 -9.20
CA GLY A 145 18.25 -3.57 -8.29
C GLY A 145 19.77 -3.78 -8.13
N GLU A 146 20.58 -3.40 -9.12
CA GLU A 146 22.03 -3.61 -9.15
C GLU A 146 22.81 -2.33 -8.75
N SER A 147 24.09 -2.47 -8.34
CA SER A 147 24.94 -1.33 -8.00
C SER A 147 25.25 -0.46 -9.23
N GLY A 148 25.41 -1.10 -10.39
CA GLY A 148 25.75 -0.46 -11.65
C GLY A 148 27.23 -0.07 -11.76
N ASN A 149 27.55 0.67 -12.82
CA ASN A 149 28.84 1.31 -13.04
C ASN A 149 28.78 2.77 -12.58
N SER A 150 29.94 3.34 -12.25
CA SER A 150 30.03 4.74 -11.86
C SER A 150 31.24 5.43 -12.50
N GLN A 151 31.20 6.76 -12.49
CA GLN A 151 32.27 7.61 -12.96
C GLN A 151 32.27 8.92 -12.17
N MET A 152 33.46 9.27 -11.65
CA MET A 152 33.75 10.57 -11.06
C MET A 152 34.45 11.45 -12.09
N PHE A 153 33.90 12.63 -12.37
CA PHE A 153 34.53 13.66 -13.18
C PHE A 153 35.18 14.71 -12.25
N GLY A 154 36.34 15.21 -12.64
CA GLY A 154 37.14 16.14 -11.83
C GLY A 154 38.43 15.49 -11.30
N PRO A 155 39.11 16.12 -10.33
CA PRO A 155 38.73 17.37 -9.67
C PRO A 155 38.69 18.56 -10.62
N PHE A 156 37.73 19.45 -10.42
CA PHE A 156 37.62 20.76 -11.04
C PHE A 156 38.02 21.85 -10.05
N ALA A 157 38.65 22.91 -10.55
CA ALA A 157 39.05 24.06 -9.74
C ALA A 157 37.91 25.04 -9.43
N SER A 158 36.77 24.93 -10.14
CA SER A 158 35.60 25.80 -9.98
C SER A 158 34.33 24.95 -9.93
N SER A 159 33.38 25.35 -9.07
CA SER A 159 32.04 24.76 -8.94
C SER A 159 31.27 24.84 -10.26
N ASP A 160 31.43 25.93 -11.01
CA ASP A 160 30.74 26.14 -12.29
C ASP A 160 31.04 25.03 -13.30
N LYS A 161 32.27 24.51 -13.32
CA LYS A 161 32.63 23.39 -14.20
C LYS A 161 31.95 22.09 -13.79
N ALA A 162 31.85 21.82 -12.49
CA ALA A 162 31.13 20.65 -11.98
C ALA A 162 29.63 20.76 -12.26
N ILE A 163 29.05 21.94 -12.07
CA ILE A 163 27.65 22.25 -12.37
C ILE A 163 27.37 22.14 -13.88
N GLN A 164 28.24 22.67 -14.73
CA GLN A 164 28.11 22.58 -16.19
C GLN A 164 28.15 21.12 -16.65
N GLN A 165 29.06 20.32 -16.11
CA GLN A 165 29.15 18.89 -16.41
C GLN A 165 27.89 18.14 -15.94
N PHE A 166 27.37 18.46 -14.76
CA PHE A 166 26.10 17.95 -14.25
C PHE A 166 24.95 18.28 -15.22
N LYS A 167 24.75 19.56 -15.57
CA LYS A 167 23.67 20.03 -16.44
C LYS A 167 23.75 19.40 -17.83
N SER A 168 24.97 19.24 -18.35
CA SER A 168 25.23 18.57 -19.63
C SER A 168 24.80 17.10 -19.61
N LYS A 169 25.20 16.34 -18.58
CA LYS A 169 24.80 14.94 -18.42
C LYS A 169 23.29 14.81 -18.23
N PHE A 170 22.68 15.65 -17.40
CA PHE A 170 21.23 15.68 -17.22
C PHE A 170 20.50 15.88 -18.56
N LYS A 171 20.87 16.93 -19.33
CA LYS A 171 20.27 17.22 -20.63
C LYS A 171 20.48 16.11 -21.66
N ASP A 172 21.63 15.43 -21.67
CA ASP A 172 21.86 14.28 -22.55
C ASP A 172 20.88 13.12 -22.26
N LYS A 173 20.67 12.82 -20.97
CA LYS A 173 19.84 11.69 -20.52
C LYS A 173 18.35 11.97 -20.57
N THR A 174 17.92 13.22 -20.35
CA THR A 174 16.51 13.58 -20.23
C THR A 174 15.98 14.41 -21.39
N LYS A 175 16.85 15.08 -22.15
CA LYS A 175 16.51 16.15 -23.12
C LYS A 175 15.85 17.38 -22.50
N ASN A 176 15.89 17.51 -21.18
CA ASN A 176 15.40 18.68 -20.43
C ASN A 176 16.58 19.48 -19.85
N GLY A 177 16.40 20.77 -19.63
CA GLY A 177 17.36 21.59 -18.89
C GLY A 177 17.15 21.46 -17.39
N TRP A 178 18.23 21.40 -16.59
CA TRP A 178 18.14 21.31 -15.13
C TRP A 178 17.43 22.50 -14.50
N ASP A 179 17.70 23.70 -15.02
CA ASP A 179 17.15 24.94 -14.47
C ASP A 179 15.63 25.04 -14.70
N ASN A 180 15.10 24.31 -15.69
CA ASN A 180 13.66 24.27 -16.02
C ASN A 180 13.01 22.96 -15.57
N ARG A 181 13.59 22.27 -14.58
CA ARG A 181 13.13 20.94 -14.14
C ARG A 181 11.74 20.95 -13.48
N SER A 182 11.25 22.10 -13.03
CA SER A 182 9.86 22.24 -12.56
C SER A 182 8.84 21.96 -13.66
N ASP A 183 9.19 22.23 -14.93
CA ASP A 183 8.38 21.93 -16.12
C ASP A 183 8.91 20.71 -16.89
N PHE A 184 9.45 19.72 -16.18
CA PHE A 184 10.04 18.55 -16.81
C PHE A 184 9.06 17.82 -17.73
N LYS A 185 9.45 17.58 -18.99
CA LYS A 185 8.64 16.83 -19.96
C LYS A 185 9.31 15.51 -20.31
N LYS A 186 8.63 14.41 -20.01
CA LYS A 186 9.07 13.07 -20.40
C LYS A 186 9.22 12.98 -21.92
N VAL A 187 10.42 12.64 -22.39
CA VAL A 187 10.69 12.34 -23.80
C VAL A 187 10.74 10.83 -24.04
N ALA A 188 10.10 10.35 -25.10
CA ALA A 188 10.11 8.94 -25.50
C ALA A 188 11.55 8.42 -25.68
N GLY A 189 11.83 7.21 -25.18
CA GLY A 189 13.16 6.60 -25.29
C GLY A 189 14.27 7.24 -24.43
N LYS A 190 13.94 8.24 -23.61
CA LYS A 190 14.87 8.89 -22.65
C LYS A 190 14.55 8.51 -21.20
N TYR A 191 15.37 8.97 -20.26
CA TYR A 191 15.07 8.81 -18.83
C TYR A 191 13.94 9.74 -18.39
N ASP A 192 13.24 9.38 -17.32
CA ASP A 192 12.35 10.25 -16.55
C ASP A 192 13.05 10.71 -15.27
N LEU A 193 12.63 11.85 -14.72
CA LEU A 193 13.09 12.34 -13.44
C LEU A 193 12.22 11.72 -12.33
N ILE A 194 12.86 11.19 -11.30
CA ILE A 194 12.18 10.75 -10.07
C ILE A 194 12.32 11.87 -9.06
N ASP A 195 11.19 12.40 -8.59
CA ASP A 195 11.23 13.37 -7.52
C ASP A 195 11.51 12.66 -6.19
N VAL A 196 12.59 13.08 -5.55
CA VAL A 196 13.10 12.51 -4.33
C VAL A 196 12.78 13.44 -3.16
N ALA A 197 12.05 12.96 -2.15
CA ALA A 197 11.91 13.68 -0.88
C ALA A 197 13.29 13.69 -0.17
N GLY A 198 13.70 14.86 0.35
CA GLY A 198 15.07 15.08 0.84
C GLY A 198 15.51 14.10 1.93
N ASP A 199 16.82 13.86 2.00
CA ASP A 199 17.45 12.97 2.97
C ASP A 199 17.31 13.59 4.38
N GLY A 200 16.32 13.13 5.14
CA GLY A 200 16.35 13.30 6.58
C GLY A 200 17.43 12.39 7.13
N ASP A 201 18.18 12.84 8.14
CA ASP A 201 19.12 11.99 8.85
C ASP A 201 18.31 10.86 9.53
N ASP A 202 18.21 9.71 8.87
CA ASP A 202 17.70 8.47 9.46
C ASP A 202 18.75 7.97 10.48
N GLU A 203 18.88 8.68 11.60
CA GLU A 203 19.57 8.14 12.77
C GLU A 203 18.58 7.19 13.48
N ASP A 204 18.79 5.89 13.27
CA ASP A 204 18.05 4.79 13.90
C ASP A 204 18.31 4.77 15.42
N ASP A 205 17.63 5.63 16.17
CA ASP A 205 17.56 5.58 17.64
C ASP A 205 16.57 4.47 18.10
N GLN A 206 16.87 3.22 17.73
CA GLN A 206 16.18 2.06 18.30
C GLN A 206 17.00 1.43 19.43
N GLU A 207 16.50 1.63 20.66
CA GLU A 207 17.04 1.03 21.88
C GLU A 207 16.57 -0.44 22.08
N LYS A 208 17.32 -1.20 22.89
CA LYS A 208 16.91 -2.50 23.45
C LYS A 208 16.43 -2.26 24.88
N ALA A 209 15.27 -2.83 25.24
CA ALA A 209 14.66 -2.69 26.56
C ALA A 209 15.66 -3.01 27.71
N PRO A 210 15.87 -2.10 28.67
CA PRO A 210 16.54 -2.42 29.91
C PRO A 210 15.52 -2.80 30.99
N THR A 211 15.88 -3.82 31.77
CA THR A 211 15.23 -4.16 33.05
C THR A 211 15.92 -3.38 34.17
N SER A 212 15.27 -2.35 34.72
CA SER A 212 15.25 -1.95 36.15
C SER A 212 14.91 -0.47 36.32
N LYS A 213 14.40 -0.12 37.52
CA LYS A 213 13.87 1.19 37.95
C LYS A 213 14.96 2.28 38.02
N SER A 214 15.51 2.69 36.88
CA SER A 214 16.29 3.92 36.74
C SER A 214 15.40 5.02 36.15
N THR A 215 15.52 6.25 36.64
CA THR A 215 14.75 7.42 36.17
C THR A 215 15.14 7.85 34.76
N THR A 216 16.30 7.41 34.28
CA THR A 216 16.88 7.71 32.96
C THR A 216 17.48 6.47 32.30
N VAL A 217 17.51 6.48 30.97
CA VAL A 217 18.09 5.44 30.10
C VAL A 217 19.10 6.07 29.15
N GLU A 218 20.24 5.41 28.92
CA GLU A 218 21.29 5.88 28.01
C GLU A 218 21.14 5.25 26.63
N GLY A 219 20.95 6.09 25.61
CA GLY A 219 20.94 5.70 24.20
C GLY A 219 22.32 5.24 23.71
N LYS A 220 22.35 4.57 22.57
CA LYS A 220 23.59 4.05 21.95
C LYS A 220 24.58 5.14 21.54
N ASP A 221 24.08 6.36 21.33
CA ASP A 221 24.80 7.57 20.99
C ASP A 221 25.28 8.36 22.22
N GLY A 222 24.98 7.86 23.44
CA GLY A 222 25.25 8.54 24.69
C GLY A 222 24.21 9.60 25.06
N THR A 223 23.10 9.72 24.32
CA THR A 223 21.98 10.60 24.69
C THR A 223 21.22 10.02 25.88
N VAL A 224 20.92 10.86 26.88
CA VAL A 224 20.14 10.46 28.04
C VAL A 224 18.65 10.71 27.79
N TYR A 225 17.85 9.66 27.91
CA TYR A 225 16.39 9.67 27.77
C TYR A 225 15.69 9.49 29.11
N ALA A 226 14.50 10.08 29.25
CA ALA A 226 13.62 9.80 30.38
C ALA A 226 13.05 8.37 30.26
N ALA A 227 12.69 7.75 31.39
CA ALA A 227 11.99 6.46 31.34
C ALA A 227 10.64 6.58 30.61
N SER A 228 10.31 5.59 29.76
CA SER A 228 9.04 5.57 29.03
C SER A 228 7.85 5.47 29.98
N LYS A 229 6.79 6.21 29.67
CA LYS A 229 5.51 6.17 30.40
C LYS A 229 4.63 4.99 29.98
N LEU A 230 4.96 4.34 28.87
CA LEU A 230 4.20 3.23 28.29
C LEU A 230 4.54 1.92 29.01
N ASP A 231 3.59 1.01 29.09
CA ASP A 231 3.85 -0.36 29.55
C ASP A 231 4.71 -1.13 28.55
N ASN A 232 5.32 -2.23 28.99
CA ASN A 232 6.25 -3.01 28.17
C ASN A 232 5.61 -3.60 26.90
N ALA A 233 4.33 -3.98 26.95
CA ALA A 233 3.65 -4.53 25.78
C ALA A 233 3.46 -3.43 24.73
N THR A 234 3.02 -2.24 25.16
CA THR A 234 2.85 -1.07 24.28
C THR A 234 4.19 -0.58 23.74
N GLN A 235 5.26 -0.52 24.55
CA GLN A 235 6.61 -0.23 24.05
C GLN A 235 7.05 -1.23 22.97
N SER A 236 6.78 -2.54 23.17
CA SER A 236 7.07 -3.56 22.17
C SER A 236 6.27 -3.38 20.88
N LEU A 237 5.01 -2.93 20.97
CA LEU A 237 4.18 -2.62 19.80
C LEU A 237 4.72 -1.38 19.06
N ILE A 238 5.01 -0.29 19.77
CA ILE A 238 5.54 0.94 19.17
C ILE A 238 6.87 0.68 18.47
N ARG A 239 7.76 -0.11 19.09
CA ARG A 239 8.99 -0.55 18.45
C ARG A 239 8.72 -1.30 17.15
N LEU A 240 7.75 -2.21 17.14
CA LEU A 240 7.41 -3.02 15.98
C LEU A 240 6.89 -2.17 14.81
N ILE A 241 5.92 -1.28 15.08
CA ILE A 241 5.21 -0.57 14.01
C ILE A 241 5.99 0.62 13.45
N PHE A 242 6.99 1.12 14.19
CA PHE A 242 7.91 2.18 13.74
C PHE A 242 9.28 1.63 13.29
N ASP A 243 9.39 0.32 13.05
CA ASP A 243 10.64 -0.28 12.60
C ASP A 243 10.94 0.08 11.12
N THR A 244 12.03 0.81 10.90
CA THR A 244 12.47 1.24 9.57
C THR A 244 12.86 0.04 8.70
N ASP A 245 13.47 -1.00 9.26
CA ASP A 245 13.85 -2.18 8.49
C ASP A 245 12.62 -2.98 8.02
N MET A 246 11.56 -2.99 8.83
CA MET A 246 10.27 -3.57 8.44
C MET A 246 9.67 -2.84 7.23
N PHE A 247 9.73 -1.50 7.18
CA PHE A 247 9.27 -0.80 5.98
C PHE A 247 10.10 -1.16 4.74
N LYS A 248 11.43 -1.29 4.85
CA LYS A 248 12.29 -1.73 3.73
C LYS A 248 11.86 -3.11 3.25
N ASP A 249 11.55 -3.98 4.19
CA ASP A 249 11.17 -5.36 3.91
C ASP A 249 9.80 -5.46 3.25
N ALA A 250 8.81 -4.68 3.71
CA ALA A 250 7.50 -4.60 3.07
C ALA A 250 7.60 -4.10 1.61
N LEU A 251 8.46 -3.10 1.36
CA LEU A 251 8.72 -2.60 0.01
C LEU A 251 9.36 -3.68 -0.89
N LYS A 252 10.31 -4.47 -0.37
CA LYS A 252 10.90 -5.58 -1.14
C LYS A 252 9.86 -6.63 -1.57
N THR A 253 8.83 -6.90 -0.76
CA THR A 253 7.74 -7.83 -1.13
C THR A 253 6.97 -7.38 -2.36
N TYR A 254 6.99 -6.08 -2.67
CA TYR A 254 6.39 -5.50 -3.87
C TYR A 254 7.37 -5.34 -5.05
N ASP A 255 8.55 -5.94 -4.95
CA ASP A 255 9.65 -5.81 -5.92
C ASP A 255 10.12 -4.35 -6.08
N ILE A 256 10.02 -3.53 -5.04
CA ILE A 256 10.47 -2.13 -5.05
C ILE A 256 11.97 -2.08 -4.75
N ASP A 257 12.74 -1.32 -5.54
CA ASP A 257 14.18 -1.15 -5.34
C ASP A 257 14.49 -0.21 -4.16
N VAL A 258 14.48 -0.78 -2.95
CA VAL A 258 14.77 -0.07 -1.70
C VAL A 258 16.20 0.47 -1.60
N LYS A 259 17.16 -0.02 -2.41
CA LYS A 259 18.54 0.50 -2.38
C LYS A 259 18.64 1.84 -3.07
N LYS A 260 17.88 2.01 -4.15
CA LYS A 260 17.83 3.27 -4.92
C LYS A 260 16.72 4.19 -4.44
N MET A 261 15.75 3.62 -3.72
CA MET A 261 14.68 4.33 -3.03
C MET A 261 14.72 3.97 -1.54
N PRO A 262 15.74 4.42 -0.79
CA PRO A 262 15.66 4.36 0.66
C PRO A 262 14.37 5.05 1.13
N LEU A 263 13.79 4.49 2.18
CA LEU A 263 12.57 4.97 2.81
C LEU A 263 12.67 6.48 3.03
N GLY A 264 11.69 7.23 2.55
CA GLY A 264 11.66 8.69 2.70
C GLY A 264 12.07 9.44 1.44
N LYS A 265 12.38 8.72 0.35
CA LYS A 265 12.70 9.29 -0.97
C LYS A 265 11.55 9.36 -1.96
N LEU A 266 10.45 8.62 -1.80
CA LEU A 266 9.34 8.76 -2.76
C LEU A 266 8.49 9.97 -2.37
N SER A 267 8.47 11.02 -3.19
CA SER A 267 7.60 12.17 -2.93
C SER A 267 6.12 11.79 -3.09
N LYS A 268 5.25 12.52 -2.39
CA LYS A 268 3.80 12.41 -2.54
C LYS A 268 3.38 12.60 -4.00
N SER A 269 4.02 13.53 -4.70
CA SER A 269 3.82 13.74 -6.14
C SER A 269 4.20 12.54 -7.00
N GLN A 270 5.27 11.80 -6.66
CA GLN A 270 5.67 10.61 -7.40
C GLN A 270 4.67 9.45 -7.18
N ILE A 271 4.17 9.28 -5.96
CA ILE A 271 3.11 8.30 -5.64
C ILE A 271 1.82 8.64 -6.42
N ALA A 272 1.42 9.92 -6.41
CA ALA A 272 0.27 10.41 -7.16
C ALA A 272 0.40 10.14 -8.67
N LYS A 273 1.58 10.40 -9.25
CA LYS A 273 1.89 10.06 -10.65
C LYS A 273 1.76 8.55 -10.92
N GLY A 274 2.15 7.71 -9.96
CA GLY A 274 1.94 6.27 -10.02
C GLY A 274 0.46 5.90 -10.15
N PHE A 275 -0.39 6.48 -9.29
CA PHE A 275 -1.84 6.27 -9.33
C PHE A 275 -2.44 6.70 -10.67
N GLU A 276 -2.13 7.90 -11.16
CA GLU A 276 -2.61 8.42 -12.45
C GLU A 276 -2.31 7.46 -13.63
N ILE A 277 -1.12 6.86 -13.64
CA ILE A 277 -0.73 5.91 -14.69
C ILE A 277 -1.54 4.60 -14.58
N LEU A 278 -1.78 4.11 -13.36
CA LEU A 278 -2.63 2.94 -13.16
C LEU A 278 -4.09 3.20 -13.54
N GLU A 279 -4.61 4.42 -13.35
CA GLU A 279 -5.95 4.78 -13.82
C GLU A 279 -6.05 4.80 -15.34
N GLU A 280 -5.00 5.27 -16.02
CA GLU A 280 -4.94 5.17 -17.47
C GLU A 280 -4.91 3.71 -17.92
N LEU A 281 -4.20 2.85 -17.20
CA LEU A 281 -4.18 1.41 -17.46
C LEU A 281 -5.55 0.77 -17.25
N GLU A 282 -6.25 1.10 -16.17
CA GLU A 282 -7.63 0.69 -15.88
C GLU A 282 -8.55 1.06 -17.05
N ALA A 283 -8.50 2.33 -17.49
CA ALA A 283 -9.30 2.81 -18.61
C ALA A 283 -8.98 2.08 -19.94
N VAL A 284 -7.74 1.66 -20.15
CA VAL A 284 -7.38 0.82 -21.32
C VAL A 284 -7.95 -0.60 -21.18
N MET A 285 -7.89 -1.21 -19.99
CA MET A 285 -8.49 -2.53 -19.73
C MET A 285 -10.02 -2.52 -19.93
N GLU A 286 -10.66 -1.40 -19.64
CA GLU A 286 -12.10 -1.19 -19.83
C GLU A 286 -12.48 -0.77 -21.26
N ASN A 287 -11.52 -0.71 -22.19
CA ASN A 287 -11.69 -0.20 -23.56
C ASN A 287 -12.17 1.27 -23.64
N LYS A 288 -12.05 2.04 -22.56
CA LYS A 288 -12.38 3.48 -22.51
C LYS A 288 -11.27 4.37 -23.10
N LYS A 289 -10.03 3.87 -23.15
CA LYS A 289 -8.87 4.54 -23.80
C LYS A 289 -8.13 3.58 -24.72
N LYS A 290 -7.46 4.14 -25.74
CA LYS A 290 -6.52 3.39 -26.59
C LYS A 290 -5.14 3.37 -25.95
N GLY A 291 -4.46 2.23 -25.97
CA GLY A 291 -3.09 2.08 -25.51
C GLY A 291 -2.71 0.60 -25.44
N THR A 292 -1.42 0.32 -25.25
CA THR A 292 -0.96 -1.05 -25.02
C THR A 292 -0.58 -1.25 -23.55
N TYR A 293 -0.81 -2.46 -23.02
CA TYR A 293 -0.41 -2.80 -21.65
C TYR A 293 1.09 -2.64 -21.44
N ASP A 294 1.92 -2.99 -22.43
CA ASP A 294 3.39 -2.84 -22.37
C ASP A 294 3.80 -1.37 -22.22
N GLU A 295 3.19 -0.44 -22.94
CA GLU A 295 3.54 0.99 -22.88
C GLU A 295 3.17 1.62 -21.54
N ILE A 296 1.94 1.41 -21.08
CA ILE A 296 1.46 2.00 -19.83
C ILE A 296 2.15 1.36 -18.62
N SER A 297 2.36 0.03 -18.64
CA SER A 297 3.15 -0.65 -17.62
C SER A 297 4.61 -0.18 -17.61
N SER A 298 5.20 0.10 -18.77
CA SER A 298 6.56 0.68 -18.85
C SER A 298 6.61 2.07 -18.22
N ARG A 299 5.58 2.90 -18.42
CA ARG A 299 5.46 4.21 -17.76
C ARG A 299 5.33 4.06 -16.26
N PHE A 300 4.52 3.11 -15.79
CA PHE A 300 4.36 2.83 -14.38
C PHE A 300 5.68 2.42 -13.72
N TYR A 301 6.40 1.45 -14.29
CA TYR A 301 7.71 1.02 -13.77
C TYR A 301 8.81 2.07 -13.92
N THR A 302 8.63 3.02 -14.85
CA THR A 302 9.50 4.19 -14.95
C THR A 302 9.22 5.15 -13.80
N ALA A 303 7.95 5.41 -13.47
CA ALA A 303 7.58 6.30 -12.37
C ALA A 303 7.85 5.67 -11.00
N ILE A 304 7.59 4.38 -10.84
CA ILE A 304 7.81 3.64 -9.61
C ILE A 304 8.86 2.57 -9.92
N PRO A 305 10.15 2.80 -9.62
CA PRO A 305 11.21 1.86 -9.94
C PRO A 305 10.98 0.47 -9.30
N HIS A 306 11.00 -0.58 -10.10
CA HIS A 306 10.87 -1.96 -9.63
C HIS A 306 12.14 -2.76 -9.94
N ASP A 307 12.52 -3.65 -9.04
CA ASP A 307 13.59 -4.62 -9.22
C ASP A 307 13.04 -5.94 -9.77
N PHE A 308 13.18 -6.15 -11.07
CA PHE A 308 12.83 -7.42 -11.72
C PHE A 308 14.02 -8.39 -11.84
N GLY A 309 15.12 -8.12 -11.13
CA GLY A 309 16.41 -8.77 -11.39
C GLY A 309 16.74 -8.72 -12.87
N ARG A 310 17.23 -9.81 -13.46
CA ARG A 310 17.52 -9.91 -14.90
C ARG A 310 16.31 -10.29 -15.76
N ALA A 311 15.16 -10.54 -15.16
CA ALA A 311 13.95 -10.90 -15.89
C ALA A 311 13.36 -9.68 -16.63
N ARG A 312 12.64 -9.94 -17.72
CA ARG A 312 11.87 -8.90 -18.42
C ARG A 312 10.75 -8.41 -17.48
N PRO A 313 10.58 -7.09 -17.28
CA PRO A 313 9.43 -6.58 -16.54
C PRO A 313 8.13 -7.06 -17.18
N GLN A 314 7.18 -7.52 -16.37
CA GLN A 314 5.93 -8.11 -16.86
C GLN A 314 4.87 -7.02 -17.08
N PRO A 315 4.14 -7.03 -18.21
CA PRO A 315 3.00 -6.16 -18.41
C PRO A 315 1.91 -6.41 -17.36
N ILE A 316 1.32 -5.34 -16.84
CA ILE A 316 0.14 -5.40 -15.97
C ILE A 316 -1.07 -5.51 -16.90
N ASN A 317 -1.60 -6.72 -17.07
CA ASN A 317 -2.64 -7.03 -18.06
C ASN A 317 -3.85 -7.81 -17.48
N THR A 318 -3.93 -7.92 -16.15
CA THR A 318 -5.08 -8.51 -15.43
C THR A 318 -5.60 -7.55 -14.38
N ARG A 319 -6.91 -7.61 -14.07
CA ARG A 319 -7.52 -6.81 -12.99
C ARG A 319 -6.85 -7.07 -11.64
N GLU A 320 -6.54 -8.33 -11.34
CA GLU A 320 -5.83 -8.73 -10.13
C GLU A 320 -4.42 -8.11 -10.06
N GLY A 321 -3.70 -8.10 -11.19
CA GLY A 321 -2.37 -7.49 -11.28
C GLY A 321 -2.41 -5.97 -11.09
N LEU A 322 -3.43 -5.31 -11.65
CA LEU A 322 -3.68 -3.88 -11.47
C LEU A 322 -4.01 -3.56 -10.00
N GLN A 323 -4.92 -4.30 -9.38
CA GLN A 323 -5.30 -4.08 -7.98
C GLN A 323 -4.10 -4.24 -7.04
N LYS A 324 -3.27 -5.26 -7.23
CA LYS A 324 -2.03 -5.44 -6.46
C LYS A 324 -1.09 -4.23 -6.54
N LYS A 325 -1.07 -3.52 -7.68
CA LYS A 325 -0.24 -2.31 -7.84
C LYS A 325 -0.89 -1.08 -7.20
N TYR A 326 -2.22 -1.00 -7.14
CA TYR A 326 -2.89 0.00 -6.31
C TYR A 326 -2.65 -0.23 -4.82
N ASP A 327 -2.76 -1.47 -4.35
CA ASP A 327 -2.50 -1.83 -2.95
C ASP A 327 -1.05 -1.49 -2.58
N MET A 328 -0.10 -1.77 -3.47
CA MET A 328 1.30 -1.38 -3.31
C MET A 328 1.47 0.15 -3.16
N LEU A 329 0.83 0.95 -4.01
CA LEU A 329 0.91 2.41 -3.92
C LEU A 329 0.26 2.96 -2.65
N ALA A 330 -0.82 2.33 -2.18
CA ALA A 330 -1.46 2.67 -0.91
C ALA A 330 -0.49 2.41 0.26
N VAL A 331 0.18 1.25 0.28
CA VAL A 331 1.22 0.94 1.28
C VAL A 331 2.37 1.95 1.22
N LEU A 332 2.81 2.34 0.02
CA LEU A 332 3.84 3.37 -0.16
C LEU A 332 3.43 4.73 0.42
N ALA A 333 2.18 5.16 0.18
CA ALA A 333 1.64 6.39 0.73
C ALA A 333 1.59 6.37 2.26
N ASP A 334 1.26 5.22 2.83
CA ASP A 334 1.17 5.03 4.28
C ASP A 334 2.54 5.03 4.96
N ILE A 335 3.54 4.42 4.33
CA ILE A 335 4.93 4.49 4.77
C ILE A 335 5.43 5.94 4.71
N GLU A 336 5.16 6.67 3.61
CA GLU A 336 5.56 8.07 3.49
C GLU A 336 4.91 8.94 4.58
N LEU A 337 3.61 8.73 4.84
CA LEU A 337 2.90 9.39 5.93
C LEU A 337 3.57 9.09 7.28
N ALA A 338 3.82 7.83 7.59
CA ALA A 338 4.46 7.42 8.84
C ALA A 338 5.85 8.06 9.01
N GLN A 339 6.64 8.14 7.94
CA GLN A 339 7.94 8.79 7.97
C GLN A 339 7.86 10.30 8.09
N SER A 340 6.90 10.95 7.42
CA SER A 340 6.70 12.40 7.56
C SER A 340 6.38 12.77 9.01
N MET A 341 5.55 11.97 9.69
CA MET A 341 5.25 12.11 11.11
C MET A 341 6.51 11.99 11.98
N GLN A 342 7.45 11.12 11.62
CA GLN A 342 8.73 10.98 12.33
C GLN A 342 9.68 12.17 12.09
N LYS A 343 9.65 12.80 10.92
CA LYS A 343 10.48 13.98 10.60
C LYS A 343 10.03 15.25 11.34
N ASP A 344 8.73 15.38 11.63
CA ASP A 344 8.16 16.52 12.35
C ASP A 344 8.59 16.58 13.85
N LYS A 345 9.21 15.51 14.38
CA LYS A 345 9.79 15.47 15.74
C LYS A 345 10.82 16.57 16.02
N GLY A 346 11.38 17.20 14.99
CA GLY A 346 12.46 18.18 15.11
C GLY A 346 12.05 19.62 15.43
N ASP A 347 10.75 19.98 15.38
CA ASP A 347 10.29 21.38 15.55
C ASP A 347 9.71 21.72 16.94
N GLU A 348 9.37 20.74 17.78
CA GLU A 348 8.88 20.99 19.15
C GLU A 348 10.04 20.90 20.17
N GLY A 349 10.72 22.03 20.38
CA GLY A 349 11.40 22.29 21.67
C GLY A 349 12.88 21.94 21.77
N ALA A 350 13.72 22.37 20.82
CA ALA A 350 15.17 22.49 21.07
C ALA A 350 15.51 23.72 21.93
N THR A 351 14.87 23.87 23.10
CA THR A 351 15.32 24.82 24.14
C THR A 351 16.29 24.10 25.07
N LYS A 352 17.59 24.32 24.86
CA LYS A 352 18.65 23.94 25.78
C LYS A 352 18.42 24.59 27.16
N LYS A 353 18.14 23.82 28.22
CA LYS A 353 18.36 24.22 29.63
C LYS A 353 18.47 23.00 30.55
N LYS A 354 19.28 23.20 31.61
CA LYS A 354 20.05 22.21 32.40
C LYS A 354 19.26 21.45 33.48
N VAL A 355 19.81 20.28 33.84
CA VAL A 355 19.48 19.30 34.91
C VAL A 355 18.11 18.63 34.81
N GLU A 356 17.18 19.25 34.07
CA GLU A 356 15.97 18.68 33.45
C GLU A 356 16.29 17.92 32.13
N ASP A 357 17.52 17.41 32.02
CA ASP A 357 18.29 17.14 30.80
C ASP A 357 17.96 15.83 30.04
N ALA A 358 16.90 15.12 30.40
CA ALA A 358 16.55 13.87 29.74
C ALA A 358 15.57 14.13 28.59
N LYS A 359 15.95 13.79 27.34
CA LYS A 359 15.00 13.87 26.21
C LYS A 359 13.81 12.94 26.47
N PRO A 360 12.59 13.27 25.99
CA PRO A 360 11.47 12.34 26.07
C PRO A 360 11.82 10.99 25.44
N HIS A 361 11.35 9.89 26.03
CA HIS A 361 11.64 8.56 25.52
C HIS A 361 11.14 8.44 24.06
N PRO A 362 11.94 7.90 23.11
CA PRO A 362 11.55 7.84 21.69
C PRO A 362 10.22 7.11 21.44
N TYR A 363 9.92 6.08 22.25
CA TYR A 363 8.62 5.39 22.20
C TYR A 363 7.45 6.28 22.61
N ASP A 364 7.60 7.14 23.62
CA ASP A 364 6.54 8.05 24.04
C ASP A 364 6.26 9.10 22.96
N VAL A 365 7.33 9.60 22.32
CA VAL A 365 7.20 10.52 21.17
C VAL A 365 6.48 9.84 20.00
N ASN A 366 6.92 8.64 19.61
CA ASN A 366 6.29 7.86 18.54
C ASN A 366 4.81 7.55 18.85
N TYR A 367 4.50 7.19 20.09
CA TYR A 367 3.15 6.94 20.54
C TYR A 367 2.29 8.21 20.42
N GLY A 368 2.79 9.36 20.86
CA GLY A 368 2.11 10.66 20.74
C GLY A 368 1.77 11.04 19.29
N LEU A 369 2.64 10.68 18.33
CA LEU A 369 2.39 10.92 16.90
C LEU A 369 1.13 10.20 16.40
N LEU A 370 0.78 9.04 16.96
CA LEU A 370 -0.38 8.26 16.54
C LEU A 370 -1.69 9.03 16.78
N LYS A 371 -1.75 9.92 17.77
CA LYS A 371 -3.00 10.56 18.24
C LYS A 371 -4.11 9.52 18.49
N CYS A 372 -3.71 8.43 19.14
CA CYS A 372 -4.55 7.27 19.39
C CYS A 372 -4.18 6.68 20.75
N SER A 373 -5.17 6.45 21.62
CA SER A 373 -4.96 5.68 22.83
C SER A 373 -4.93 4.18 22.51
N LEU A 374 -4.02 3.46 23.16
CA LEU A 374 -3.89 2.01 23.09
C LEU A 374 -3.88 1.47 24.51
N ASP A 375 -5.04 1.00 24.97
CA ASP A 375 -5.19 0.46 26.32
C ASP A 375 -5.05 -1.06 26.28
N HIS A 376 -3.99 -1.60 26.89
CA HIS A 376 -3.74 -3.04 26.92
C HIS A 376 -4.89 -3.78 27.61
N VAL A 377 -5.37 -4.84 26.97
CA VAL A 377 -6.47 -5.66 27.45
C VAL A 377 -5.91 -6.76 28.35
N ASP A 378 -6.42 -6.84 29.58
CA ASP A 378 -6.09 -7.90 30.51
C ASP A 378 -6.52 -9.27 29.96
N VAL A 379 -5.59 -10.23 29.94
CA VAL A 379 -5.80 -11.59 29.43
C VAL A 379 -6.87 -12.36 30.23
N GLU A 380 -7.10 -11.98 31.48
CA GLU A 380 -8.11 -12.61 32.34
C GLU A 380 -9.51 -12.04 32.14
N SER A 381 -9.64 -10.92 31.42
CA SER A 381 -10.91 -10.24 31.20
C SER A 381 -11.87 -11.03 30.31
N GLU A 382 -13.17 -10.83 30.50
CA GLU A 382 -14.20 -11.48 29.69
C GLU A 382 -14.12 -11.04 28.21
N GLU A 383 -13.78 -9.79 27.95
CA GLU A 383 -13.58 -9.29 26.59
C GLU A 383 -12.42 -10.02 25.88
N PHE A 384 -11.31 -10.29 26.57
CA PHE A 384 -10.19 -11.02 25.99
C PHE A 384 -10.60 -12.46 25.66
N LYS A 385 -11.32 -13.12 26.57
CA LYS A 385 -11.84 -14.49 26.36
C LYS A 385 -12.79 -14.57 25.15
N ILE A 386 -13.63 -13.56 24.94
CA ILE A 386 -14.48 -13.47 23.75
C ILE A 386 -13.62 -13.33 22.48
N ILE A 387 -12.62 -12.45 22.49
CA ILE A 387 -11.71 -12.23 21.34
C ILE A 387 -10.87 -13.48 21.06
N GLU A 388 -10.39 -14.17 22.10
CA GLU A 388 -9.66 -15.43 21.99
C GLU A 388 -10.53 -16.53 21.40
N LYS A 389 -11.76 -16.71 21.90
CA LYS A 389 -12.73 -17.65 21.33
C LYS A 389 -12.98 -17.36 19.86
N PHE A 390 -13.25 -16.10 19.51
CA PHE A 390 -13.46 -15.67 18.13
C PHE A 390 -12.24 -15.97 17.25
N THR A 391 -11.04 -15.72 17.79
CA THR A 391 -9.77 -15.99 17.11
C THR A 391 -9.56 -17.47 16.84
N VAL A 392 -9.77 -18.34 17.84
CA VAL A 392 -9.54 -19.78 17.72
C VAL A 392 -10.56 -20.44 16.80
N ASN A 393 -11.83 -20.05 16.90
CA ASN A 393 -12.91 -20.72 16.17
C ASN A 393 -12.92 -20.39 14.67
N THR A 394 -12.41 -19.24 14.26
CA THR A 394 -12.52 -18.77 12.87
C THR A 394 -11.22 -18.88 12.05
N GLN A 395 -10.23 -19.63 12.56
CA GLN A 395 -8.94 -19.83 11.90
C GLN A 395 -9.02 -20.61 10.61
N GLY A 396 -8.30 -20.11 9.61
CA GLY A 396 -8.06 -20.80 8.35
C GLY A 396 -6.88 -21.76 8.42
N TYR A 397 -6.28 -21.98 7.25
CA TYR A 397 -5.06 -22.77 7.09
C TYR A 397 -3.85 -22.10 7.76
N ARG A 398 -3.69 -20.79 7.56
CA ARG A 398 -2.66 -20.00 8.25
C ARG A 398 -3.09 -19.81 9.71
N LYS A 399 -2.41 -20.51 10.61
CA LYS A 399 -2.68 -20.41 12.05
C LYS A 399 -2.19 -19.07 12.57
N CYS A 400 -2.81 -18.61 13.64
CA CYS A 400 -2.39 -17.41 14.33
C CYS A 400 -2.58 -17.56 15.84
N LYS A 401 -1.76 -16.91 16.63
CA LYS A 401 -1.87 -16.90 18.10
C LYS A 401 -1.83 -15.47 18.59
N ILE A 402 -2.80 -15.09 19.42
CA ILE A 402 -2.80 -13.80 20.10
C ILE A 402 -1.58 -13.71 21.02
N MET A 403 -0.82 -12.64 20.89
CA MET A 403 0.22 -12.27 21.85
C MET A 403 -0.30 -11.21 22.81
N ASP A 404 -0.88 -10.15 22.26
CA ASP A 404 -1.36 -8.98 22.99
C ASP A 404 -2.57 -8.38 22.26
N VAL A 405 -3.45 -7.74 23.03
CA VAL A 405 -4.64 -7.02 22.51
C VAL A 405 -4.69 -5.64 23.16
N TRP A 406 -5.01 -4.62 22.36
CA TRP A 406 -5.25 -3.26 22.85
C TRP A 406 -6.62 -2.78 22.41
N ARG A 407 -7.33 -2.10 23.30
CA ARG A 407 -8.46 -1.23 22.90
C ARG A 407 -7.90 -0.01 22.18
N VAL A 408 -8.55 0.36 21.09
CA VAL A 408 -8.10 1.47 20.23
C VAL A 408 -9.05 2.65 20.40
N GLY A 409 -8.51 3.78 20.85
CA GLY A 409 -9.24 5.04 21.00
C GLY A 409 -8.60 6.15 20.16
N ARG A 410 -8.96 6.23 18.88
CA ARG A 410 -8.43 7.26 17.97
C ARG A 410 -9.15 8.59 18.17
N GLU A 411 -8.40 9.69 18.12
CA GLU A 411 -8.96 11.05 18.19
C GLU A 411 -9.96 11.29 17.04
N GLY A 412 -11.16 11.76 17.38
CA GLY A 412 -12.23 12.09 16.43
C GLY A 412 -13.09 10.90 15.93
N ASP A 413 -12.72 9.65 16.23
CA ASP A 413 -13.50 8.49 15.74
C ASP A 413 -14.87 8.38 16.41
N GLU A 414 -14.99 8.77 17.67
CA GLU A 414 -16.28 8.79 18.37
C GLU A 414 -17.28 9.74 17.71
N GLU A 415 -16.86 10.97 17.44
CA GLU A 415 -17.68 11.98 16.76
C GLU A 415 -18.07 11.52 15.35
N ARG A 416 -17.10 11.05 14.55
CA ARG A 416 -17.37 10.58 13.18
C ARG A 416 -18.33 9.38 13.15
N PHE A 417 -18.13 8.42 14.04
CA PHE A 417 -18.92 7.19 14.09
C PHE A 417 -20.32 7.42 14.67
N SER A 418 -20.52 8.47 15.47
CA SER A 418 -21.82 8.83 16.05
C SER A 418 -22.91 9.11 15.01
N ALA A 419 -22.51 9.47 13.78
CA ALA A 419 -23.42 9.61 12.63
C ALA A 419 -24.24 8.33 12.35
N HIS A 420 -23.73 7.17 12.78
CA HIS A 420 -24.37 5.88 12.59
C HIS A 420 -25.06 5.38 13.85
N ASP A 421 -25.21 6.16 14.92
CA ASP A 421 -25.73 5.68 16.21
C ASP A 421 -27.10 5.00 16.15
N LYS A 422 -27.94 5.43 15.21
CA LYS A 422 -29.28 4.87 14.95
C LYS A 422 -29.26 3.63 14.06
N VAL A 423 -28.14 3.33 13.41
CA VAL A 423 -27.95 2.14 12.58
C VAL A 423 -27.78 0.94 13.51
N ASP A 424 -28.63 -0.06 13.30
CA ASP A 424 -28.62 -1.35 13.99
C ASP A 424 -27.67 -2.33 13.27
N ASN A 425 -27.79 -3.63 13.58
CA ASN A 425 -26.95 -4.69 13.02
C ASN A 425 -25.45 -4.35 13.05
N ARG A 426 -24.90 -4.26 14.27
CA ARG A 426 -23.48 -3.97 14.49
C ARG A 426 -22.71 -5.25 14.70
N LYS A 427 -21.63 -5.43 13.94
CA LYS A 427 -20.76 -6.60 14.08
C LYS A 427 -19.32 -6.20 14.35
N LEU A 428 -18.65 -6.99 15.17
CA LEU A 428 -17.21 -6.94 15.34
C LEU A 428 -16.56 -7.85 14.30
N LEU A 429 -15.82 -7.26 13.35
CA LEU A 429 -15.30 -7.98 12.19
C LEU A 429 -13.79 -7.78 12.01
N TRP A 430 -13.15 -8.79 11.42
CA TRP A 430 -11.71 -8.82 11.17
C TRP A 430 -11.31 -7.95 9.99
N HIS A 431 -10.19 -7.27 10.13
CA HIS A 431 -9.45 -6.63 9.05
C HIS A 431 -7.95 -6.95 9.19
N GLY A 432 -7.40 -7.66 8.20
CA GLY A 432 -5.98 -8.00 8.17
C GLY A 432 -5.21 -7.04 7.28
N THR A 433 -3.99 -6.68 7.68
CA THR A 433 -3.16 -5.72 6.94
C THR A 433 -1.68 -5.99 7.17
N SER A 434 -0.83 -5.33 6.38
CA SER A 434 0.62 -5.34 6.59
C SER A 434 0.98 -4.55 7.85
N VAL A 435 1.92 -5.05 8.66
CA VAL A 435 2.44 -4.29 9.81
C VAL A 435 2.98 -2.91 9.37
N ALA A 436 3.48 -2.80 8.14
CA ALA A 436 4.02 -1.57 7.56
C ALA A 436 3.02 -0.41 7.43
N VAL A 437 1.71 -0.65 7.50
CA VAL A 437 0.70 0.42 7.38
C VAL A 437 -0.05 0.70 8.68
N VAL A 438 0.28 -0.01 9.76
CA VAL A 438 -0.43 0.11 11.05
C VAL A 438 -0.34 1.52 11.62
N VAL A 439 0.82 2.19 11.49
CA VAL A 439 0.97 3.59 11.94
C VAL A 439 0.00 4.52 11.20
N ALA A 440 -0.12 4.39 9.88
CA ALA A 440 -1.03 5.19 9.07
C ALA A 440 -2.50 4.91 9.42
N ILE A 441 -2.87 3.65 9.64
CA ILE A 441 -4.22 3.25 10.03
C ILE A 441 -4.56 3.77 11.43
N LEU A 442 -3.67 3.64 12.42
CA LEU A 442 -3.91 4.17 13.77
C LEU A 442 -4.03 5.70 13.77
N LYS A 443 -3.34 6.39 12.87
CA LYS A 443 -3.42 7.84 12.73
C LYS A 443 -4.69 8.31 12.03
N SER A 444 -4.98 7.73 10.86
CA SER A 444 -5.98 8.25 9.91
C SER A 444 -7.28 7.44 9.87
N GLY A 445 -7.30 6.25 10.47
CA GLY A 445 -8.39 5.28 10.33
C GLY A 445 -8.25 4.42 9.08
N LEU A 446 -9.18 3.49 8.91
CA LEU A 446 -9.33 2.74 7.66
C LEU A 446 -9.93 3.68 6.60
N ARG A 447 -9.34 3.68 5.41
CA ARG A 447 -9.70 4.59 4.32
C ARG A 447 -10.19 3.85 3.08
N ILE A 448 -11.14 4.44 2.37
CA ILE A 448 -11.53 4.01 1.04
C ILE A 448 -10.61 4.74 0.07
N MET A 449 -9.53 4.10 -0.34
CA MET A 449 -8.66 4.69 -1.35
C MET A 449 -9.45 4.79 -2.68
N PRO A 450 -9.38 5.90 -3.43
CA PRO A 450 -10.19 6.08 -4.64
C PRO A 450 -9.93 5.05 -5.75
N HIS A 451 -8.79 4.40 -5.65
CA HIS A 451 -8.35 3.32 -6.53
C HIS A 451 -8.28 1.96 -5.83
N SER A 452 -8.72 1.86 -4.57
CA SER A 452 -9.02 0.56 -3.99
C SER A 452 -10.20 -0.05 -4.74
N GLY A 453 -10.20 -1.36 -4.79
CA GLY A 453 -11.17 -2.15 -5.52
C GLY A 453 -10.96 -3.61 -5.16
N GLY A 454 -11.93 -4.42 -5.53
CA GLY A 454 -11.86 -5.83 -5.26
C GLY A 454 -13.06 -6.52 -5.86
N ARG A 455 -13.33 -7.72 -5.36
CA ARG A 455 -14.42 -8.56 -5.87
C ARG A 455 -15.81 -7.97 -5.61
N VAL A 456 -15.90 -6.96 -4.74
CA VAL A 456 -17.15 -6.31 -4.33
C VAL A 456 -17.03 -4.78 -4.40
N GLY A 457 -16.15 -4.29 -5.28
CA GLY A 457 -16.00 -2.86 -5.57
C GLY A 457 -15.18 -2.08 -4.55
N LYS A 458 -15.50 -0.80 -4.38
CA LYS A 458 -14.69 0.19 -3.66
C LYS A 458 -15.22 0.49 -2.27
N GLY A 459 -14.84 -0.33 -1.30
CA GLY A 459 -15.25 -0.13 0.09
C GLY A 459 -14.17 -0.58 1.07
N ILE A 460 -14.52 -0.57 2.35
CA ILE A 460 -13.70 -1.16 3.40
C ILE A 460 -14.15 -2.61 3.58
N TYR A 461 -13.22 -3.53 3.39
CA TYR A 461 -13.46 -4.97 3.45
C TYR A 461 -13.21 -5.51 4.85
N PHE A 462 -14.20 -6.25 5.35
CA PHE A 462 -14.13 -6.98 6.60
C PHE A 462 -14.51 -8.45 6.40
N ALA A 463 -14.08 -9.31 7.32
CA ALA A 463 -14.45 -10.71 7.34
C ALA A 463 -14.95 -11.13 8.72
N SER A 464 -15.94 -12.02 8.76
CA SER A 464 -16.32 -12.73 9.99
C SER A 464 -15.33 -13.85 10.33
N GLU A 465 -14.48 -14.27 9.39
CA GLU A 465 -13.50 -15.32 9.60
C GLU A 465 -12.07 -14.78 9.53
N ASN A 466 -11.28 -14.92 10.62
CA ASN A 466 -9.89 -14.45 10.60
C ASN A 466 -9.01 -15.24 9.62
N GLY A 467 -9.40 -16.47 9.27
CA GLY A 467 -8.77 -17.26 8.22
C GLY A 467 -8.69 -16.52 6.88
N LYS A 468 -9.70 -15.69 6.58
CA LYS A 468 -9.70 -14.83 5.40
C LYS A 468 -8.75 -13.64 5.57
N SER A 469 -8.95 -12.88 6.64
CA SER A 469 -8.20 -11.66 6.91
C SER A 469 -6.70 -11.90 7.10
N SER A 470 -6.30 -13.05 7.68
CA SER A 470 -4.91 -13.47 7.82
C SER A 470 -4.16 -13.63 6.49
N GLY A 471 -4.87 -13.83 5.38
CA GLY A 471 -4.28 -13.84 4.02
C GLY A 471 -3.72 -12.48 3.60
N TYR A 472 -4.21 -11.40 4.20
CA TYR A 472 -3.77 -10.02 3.93
C TYR A 472 -2.71 -9.52 4.91
N VAL A 473 -2.34 -10.34 5.91
CA VAL A 473 -1.35 -9.95 6.92
C VAL A 473 0.06 -10.11 6.39
N GLY A 474 0.73 -8.98 6.14
CA GLY A 474 2.17 -8.91 5.94
C GLY A 474 2.88 -8.90 7.28
N THR A 475 3.61 -9.98 7.61
CA THR A 475 4.30 -10.16 8.89
C THR A 475 5.73 -9.63 8.87
N THR A 476 6.36 -9.53 10.03
CA THR A 476 7.82 -9.36 10.12
C THR A 476 8.57 -10.52 9.46
N ASN A 477 9.78 -10.24 8.97
CA ASN A 477 10.65 -11.22 8.31
C ASN A 477 11.55 -12.01 9.29
N ASP A 478 11.29 -11.91 10.59
CA ASP A 478 12.05 -12.62 11.61
C ASP A 478 11.71 -14.13 11.56
N VAL A 479 12.69 -14.92 11.09
CA VAL A 479 12.56 -16.37 10.93
C VAL A 479 12.19 -17.01 12.28
N GLY A 480 11.00 -17.62 12.34
CA GLY A 480 10.48 -18.29 13.54
C GLY A 480 9.62 -17.43 14.48
N LYS A 481 9.44 -16.13 14.22
CA LYS A 481 8.54 -15.27 15.01
C LYS A 481 7.34 -14.71 14.23
N GLN A 482 7.45 -14.51 12.90
CA GLN A 482 6.38 -14.07 11.98
C GLN A 482 5.26 -13.25 12.67
N ILE A 483 5.62 -12.08 13.19
CA ILE A 483 4.69 -11.25 13.96
C ILE A 483 3.87 -10.41 12.98
N GLY A 484 2.55 -10.39 13.15
CA GLY A 484 1.63 -9.58 12.35
C GLY A 484 0.61 -8.86 13.23
N ILE A 485 -0.11 -7.92 12.62
CA ILE A 485 -1.18 -7.16 13.26
C ILE A 485 -2.49 -7.43 12.52
N MET A 486 -3.58 -7.60 13.28
CA MET A 486 -4.94 -7.61 12.77
C MET A 486 -5.80 -6.66 13.61
N PHE A 487 -6.83 -6.09 12.99
CA PHE A 487 -7.80 -5.24 13.65
C PHE A 487 -9.15 -5.95 13.80
N LEU A 488 -9.84 -5.65 14.90
CA LEU A 488 -11.26 -5.89 15.06
C LEU A 488 -11.99 -4.55 15.05
N ASN A 489 -12.98 -4.45 14.17
CA ASN A 489 -13.69 -3.22 13.88
C ASN A 489 -15.16 -3.40 14.22
N GLU A 490 -15.75 -2.44 14.93
CA GLU A 490 -17.18 -2.33 15.00
C GLU A 490 -17.66 -1.74 13.68
N VAL A 491 -18.51 -2.50 12.97
CA VAL A 491 -19.06 -2.11 11.68
C VAL A 491 -20.57 -2.01 11.82
N ALA A 492 -21.11 -0.82 11.54
CA ALA A 492 -22.56 -0.58 11.52
C ALA A 492 -23.10 -1.01 10.15
N LEU A 493 -23.53 -2.27 10.04
CA LEU A 493 -23.92 -2.86 8.76
C LEU A 493 -25.33 -2.46 8.33
N GLY A 494 -26.20 -2.13 9.28
CA GLY A 494 -27.60 -1.80 9.02
C GLY A 494 -28.28 -2.86 8.15
N LYS A 495 -29.01 -2.41 7.13
CA LYS A 495 -29.66 -3.28 6.16
C LYS A 495 -28.65 -3.78 5.11
N GLU A 496 -28.43 -5.09 5.11
CA GLU A 496 -27.43 -5.79 4.27
C GLU A 496 -27.98 -6.14 2.87
N HIS A 497 -27.30 -5.72 1.79
CA HIS A 497 -27.53 -6.24 0.45
C HIS A 497 -26.64 -7.46 0.20
N SER A 498 -27.22 -8.61 -0.15
CA SER A 498 -26.45 -9.86 -0.31
C SER A 498 -26.14 -10.17 -1.76
N ILE A 499 -24.88 -10.47 -2.05
CA ILE A 499 -24.43 -10.96 -3.36
C ILE A 499 -23.73 -12.32 -3.23
N THR A 500 -23.71 -13.10 -4.31
CA THR A 500 -23.06 -14.43 -4.37
C THR A 500 -22.11 -14.59 -5.57
N VAL A 501 -22.01 -13.53 -6.39
CA VAL A 501 -21.10 -13.42 -7.53
C VAL A 501 -20.34 -12.10 -7.42
N ASP A 502 -19.16 -12.06 -8.01
CA ASP A 502 -18.29 -10.87 -7.97
C ASP A 502 -18.97 -9.69 -8.66
N ASP A 503 -18.96 -8.54 -8.00
CA ASP A 503 -19.35 -7.25 -8.57
C ASP A 503 -18.30 -6.20 -8.19
N SER A 504 -17.27 -6.10 -9.03
CA SER A 504 -16.20 -5.13 -8.83
C SER A 504 -16.60 -3.68 -9.16
N SER A 505 -17.82 -3.44 -9.65
CA SER A 505 -18.28 -2.12 -10.07
C SER A 505 -18.86 -1.29 -8.93
N LEU A 506 -19.22 -1.93 -7.81
CA LEU A 506 -19.88 -1.29 -6.67
C LEU A 506 -19.04 -0.15 -6.09
N LYS A 507 -19.69 0.99 -5.84
CA LYS A 507 -19.11 2.17 -5.16
C LYS A 507 -19.95 2.64 -3.97
N LYS A 508 -21.20 2.21 -3.91
CA LYS A 508 -22.18 2.42 -2.84
C LYS A 508 -23.03 1.16 -2.74
N PRO A 509 -23.67 0.87 -1.58
CA PRO A 509 -24.69 -0.16 -1.54
C PRO A 509 -25.87 0.23 -2.46
N PRO A 510 -26.65 -0.73 -2.99
CA PRO A 510 -27.87 -0.43 -3.71
C PRO A 510 -28.85 0.40 -2.86
N ALA A 511 -29.77 1.09 -3.52
CA ALA A 511 -30.78 1.91 -2.86
C ALA A 511 -31.50 1.13 -1.74
N ASN A 512 -31.72 1.79 -0.61
CA ASN A 512 -32.32 1.21 0.61
C ASN A 512 -31.47 0.15 1.35
N PHE A 513 -30.16 0.10 1.11
CA PHE A 513 -29.23 -0.73 1.88
C PHE A 513 -28.07 0.11 2.42
N ASP A 514 -27.52 -0.30 3.56
CA ASP A 514 -26.42 0.39 4.24
C ASP A 514 -25.07 -0.25 3.97
N SER A 515 -25.06 -1.54 3.60
CA SER A 515 -23.86 -2.35 3.37
C SER A 515 -24.09 -3.41 2.29
N VAL A 516 -23.00 -3.96 1.76
CA VAL A 516 -23.03 -5.14 0.89
C VAL A 516 -22.32 -6.29 1.60
N VAL A 517 -22.94 -7.47 1.56
CA VAL A 517 -22.35 -8.70 2.08
C VAL A 517 -22.24 -9.72 0.96
N ALA A 518 -21.01 -10.00 0.54
CA ALA A 518 -20.74 -11.11 -0.35
C ALA A 518 -20.78 -12.40 0.47
N ARG A 519 -21.82 -13.21 0.26
CA ARG A 519 -22.13 -14.36 1.11
C ARG A 519 -21.23 -15.53 0.76
N GLY A 520 -20.47 -16.00 1.74
CA GLY A 520 -19.60 -17.15 1.61
C GLY A 520 -20.34 -18.49 1.58
N GLN A 521 -19.66 -19.52 1.10
CA GLN A 521 -20.05 -20.92 1.30
C GLN A 521 -19.96 -21.34 2.78
N THR A 522 -19.18 -20.62 3.58
CA THR A 522 -19.10 -20.74 5.04
C THR A 522 -19.37 -19.41 5.75
N GLU A 523 -19.86 -19.51 6.99
CA GLU A 523 -20.03 -18.41 7.94
C GLU A 523 -19.90 -19.01 9.36
N PRO A 524 -19.34 -18.31 10.36
CA PRO A 524 -19.44 -18.73 11.77
C PRO A 524 -20.89 -19.05 12.14
N ASP A 525 -21.12 -20.15 12.88
CA ASP A 525 -22.47 -20.55 13.29
C ASP A 525 -23.16 -19.43 14.09
N PRO A 526 -24.24 -18.82 13.56
CA PRO A 526 -24.92 -17.72 14.23
C PRO A 526 -25.53 -18.10 15.58
N LYS A 527 -25.72 -19.39 15.86
CA LYS A 527 -26.20 -19.88 17.17
C LYS A 527 -25.15 -19.75 18.27
N GLU A 528 -23.88 -19.62 17.89
CA GLU A 528 -22.76 -19.42 18.80
C GLU A 528 -22.28 -17.96 18.84
N ASP A 529 -23.00 -17.05 18.20
CA ASP A 529 -22.76 -15.62 18.30
C ASP A 529 -22.79 -15.17 19.75
N THR A 530 -21.83 -14.34 20.13
CA THR A 530 -21.81 -13.62 21.40
C THR A 530 -21.90 -12.13 21.14
N SER A 531 -21.85 -11.31 22.18
CA SER A 531 -21.86 -9.86 22.04
C SER A 531 -21.01 -9.17 23.07
N ILE A 532 -20.40 -8.06 22.66
CA ILE A 532 -19.74 -7.11 23.55
C ILE A 532 -20.58 -5.84 23.58
N THR A 533 -20.71 -5.20 24.75
CA THR A 533 -21.33 -3.87 24.84
C THR A 533 -20.24 -2.82 24.69
N ILE A 534 -20.34 -2.00 23.66
CA ILE A 534 -19.38 -0.94 23.35
C ILE A 534 -20.16 0.37 23.22
N ASP A 535 -19.77 1.39 23.99
CA ASP A 535 -20.43 2.71 24.02
C ASP A 535 -21.97 2.61 24.20
N GLY A 536 -22.41 1.70 25.07
CA GLY A 536 -23.83 1.45 25.35
C GLY A 536 -24.59 0.66 24.27
N LYS A 537 -23.93 0.25 23.18
CA LYS A 537 -24.54 -0.51 22.08
C LYS A 537 -24.09 -1.96 22.11
N LYS A 538 -25.02 -2.88 21.81
CA LYS A 538 -24.73 -4.31 21.69
C LYS A 538 -24.11 -4.58 20.31
N VAL A 539 -22.87 -5.07 20.29
CA VAL A 539 -22.13 -5.43 19.07
C VAL A 539 -22.00 -6.95 19.01
N THR A 540 -22.48 -7.56 17.93
CA THR A 540 -22.40 -9.01 17.72
C THR A 540 -20.97 -9.43 17.37
N VAL A 541 -20.48 -10.49 18.00
CA VAL A 541 -19.20 -11.13 17.69
C VAL A 541 -19.50 -12.53 17.13
N PRO A 542 -19.22 -12.80 15.84
CA PRO A 542 -19.52 -14.08 15.21
C PRO A 542 -18.50 -15.16 15.61
N ALA A 543 -18.49 -15.53 16.88
CA ALA A 543 -17.46 -16.36 17.51
C ALA A 543 -17.70 -17.89 17.36
N GLY A 544 -18.68 -18.31 16.56
CA GLY A 544 -18.93 -19.71 16.24
C GLY A 544 -17.86 -20.32 15.33
N LYS A 545 -17.82 -21.65 15.25
CA LYS A 545 -17.04 -22.33 14.21
C LYS A 545 -17.74 -22.19 12.86
N PRO A 546 -17.02 -21.99 11.75
CA PRO A 546 -17.64 -21.91 10.43
C PRO A 546 -18.45 -23.15 10.07
N VAL A 547 -19.70 -22.94 9.66
CA VAL A 547 -20.61 -23.96 9.14
C VAL A 547 -20.94 -23.65 7.68
N ARG A 548 -21.41 -24.66 6.94
CA ARG A 548 -21.88 -24.44 5.57
C ARG A 548 -23.14 -23.60 5.56
N THR A 549 -23.15 -22.59 4.69
CA THR A 549 -24.31 -21.74 4.45
C THR A 549 -25.25 -22.36 3.41
N THR A 550 -26.39 -21.73 3.18
CA THR A 550 -27.29 -22.04 2.06
C THR A 550 -26.71 -21.63 0.70
N TYR A 551 -25.67 -20.78 0.67
CA TYR A 551 -25.07 -20.22 -0.54
C TYR A 551 -23.98 -21.13 -1.14
N THR A 552 -24.30 -22.41 -1.37
CA THR A 552 -23.33 -23.43 -1.80
C THR A 552 -22.74 -23.18 -3.19
N SER A 553 -23.43 -22.41 -4.04
CA SER A 553 -22.98 -22.00 -5.38
C SER A 553 -22.27 -20.64 -5.42
N SER A 554 -22.04 -20.01 -4.27
CA SER A 554 -21.37 -18.71 -4.21
C SER A 554 -19.94 -18.78 -4.76
N SER A 555 -19.50 -17.74 -5.47
CA SER A 555 -18.11 -17.55 -5.87
C SER A 555 -17.20 -17.22 -4.66
N PHE A 556 -17.78 -16.93 -3.50
CA PHE A 556 -17.06 -16.59 -2.28
C PHE A 556 -16.97 -17.80 -1.36
N ALA A 557 -15.76 -18.21 -0.97
CA ALA A 557 -15.58 -19.30 -0.01
C ALA A 557 -16.05 -18.91 1.40
N GLN A 558 -15.68 -17.70 1.84
CA GLN A 558 -15.99 -17.12 3.15
C GLN A 558 -16.61 -15.73 2.92
N SER A 559 -17.53 -15.30 3.79
CA SER A 559 -18.23 -14.03 3.62
C SER A 559 -17.29 -12.81 3.66
N GLU A 560 -17.64 -11.78 2.90
CA GLU A 560 -17.00 -10.45 2.93
C GLU A 560 -18.08 -9.41 3.25
N TYR A 561 -17.80 -8.56 4.23
CA TYR A 561 -18.68 -7.50 4.67
C TYR A 561 -18.09 -6.17 4.23
N LEU A 562 -18.86 -5.38 3.49
CA LEU A 562 -18.41 -4.13 2.92
C LEU A 562 -19.29 -2.96 3.35
N VAL A 563 -18.61 -1.90 3.75
CA VAL A 563 -19.17 -0.57 3.92
C VAL A 563 -18.49 0.39 2.95
N TYR A 564 -19.26 1.36 2.47
CA TYR A 564 -18.83 2.31 1.45
C TYR A 564 -18.66 3.73 2.00
N LYS A 565 -18.76 3.88 3.32
CA LYS A 565 -18.45 5.12 4.05
C LYS A 565 -17.45 4.81 5.16
N GLU A 566 -16.36 5.57 5.22
CA GLU A 566 -15.30 5.34 6.22
C GLU A 566 -15.80 5.47 7.66
N ASN A 567 -16.78 6.34 7.90
CA ASN A 567 -17.37 6.53 9.21
C ASN A 567 -18.39 5.45 9.61
N GLN A 568 -18.72 4.47 8.75
CA GLN A 568 -19.54 3.29 9.12
C GLN A 568 -18.75 2.22 9.87
N CYS A 569 -17.45 2.42 10.09
CA CYS A 569 -16.62 1.53 10.89
C CYS A 569 -15.80 2.30 11.91
N ARG A 570 -15.48 1.62 13.02
CA ARG A 570 -14.56 2.13 14.05
C ARG A 570 -13.66 1.00 14.51
N ILE A 571 -12.35 1.24 14.52
CA ILE A 571 -11.39 0.29 15.06
C ILE A 571 -11.62 0.21 16.57
N ARG A 572 -11.88 -0.99 17.09
CA ARG A 572 -12.09 -1.22 18.52
C ARG A 572 -10.91 -1.92 19.16
N TYR A 573 -10.29 -2.85 18.44
CA TYR A 573 -9.14 -3.58 18.95
C TYR A 573 -8.02 -3.72 17.91
N LEU A 574 -6.78 -3.61 18.39
CA LEU A 574 -5.57 -4.00 17.67
C LEU A 574 -5.04 -5.28 18.32
N LEU A 575 -4.75 -6.30 17.51
CA LEU A 575 -4.22 -7.58 17.97
C LEU A 575 -2.84 -7.78 17.39
N LYS A 576 -1.85 -7.97 18.27
CA LYS A 576 -0.53 -8.45 17.89
C LYS A 576 -0.52 -9.96 17.95
N MET A 577 -0.16 -10.58 16.84
CA MET A 577 -0.32 -12.03 16.66
C MET A 577 0.94 -12.65 16.07
N GLN A 578 1.18 -13.90 16.41
CA GLN A 578 2.18 -14.75 15.78
C GLN A 578 1.51 -15.64 14.74
N PHE A 579 2.05 -15.70 13.52
CA PHE A 579 1.52 -16.49 12.40
C PHE A 579 2.36 -17.73 12.07
#